data_AF-A0A6A4GE77-F1
#
_entry.id   AF-A0A6A4GE77-F1
#
_cell.length_a   1.000
_cell.length_b   1.000
_cell.length_c   1.000
_cell.angle_alpha   90.00
_cell.angle_beta   90.00
_cell.angle_gamma   90.00
#
_symmetry.space_group_name_H-M   'P 1'
#
loop_
_entity.id
_entity.type
_entity.pdbx_description
1 polymer ?
#
loop_
_entity_poly.entity_id
_entity_poly.type
_entity_poly.pdbx_seq_one_letter_code
_entity_poly.pdbx_strand_id
1 'polypeptide(L)'
;GFVDVLAEMTVVEKEEWAVAVMPLHNVLVKTRRISFKVINSPTILLPSWCKAVAGSAFCNRTLPQDVSTHWNSTYNMLAAFIKMKEYVD
;
A
#
# COMPACT_ATOMS: atom_id res chain seq x y z
N GLY A 1 13.04 9.31 -25.10
CA GLY A 1 13.87 8.31 -24.41
C GLY A 1 13.46 8.29 -22.96
N PHE A 2 13.44 7.12 -22.32
CA PHE A 2 13.24 7.04 -20.87
C PHE A 2 14.56 7.49 -20.23
N VAL A 3 14.54 8.61 -19.49
CA VAL A 3 15.72 9.08 -18.76
C VAL A 3 15.78 8.27 -17.48
N ASP A 4 16.85 7.48 -17.32
CA ASP A 4 17.14 6.83 -16.05
C ASP A 4 17.81 7.85 -15.13
N VAL A 5 16.98 8.59 -14.39
CA VAL A 5 17.43 9.65 -13.47
C VAL A 5 18.41 9.10 -12.43
N LEU A 6 18.25 7.83 -12.02
CA LEU A 6 19.20 7.20 -11.10
C LEU A 6 20.55 6.97 -11.76
N ALA A 7 20.62 6.67 -13.05
CA ALA A 7 21.90 6.48 -13.74
C ALA A 7 22.75 7.76 -13.75
N GLU A 8 22.11 8.94 -13.79
CA GLU A 8 22.75 10.25 -13.84
C GLU A 8 23.15 10.81 -12.46
N MET A 9 22.61 10.25 -11.37
CA MET A 9 22.92 10.69 -10.01
C MET A 9 24.30 10.25 -9.53
N THR A 10 24.94 11.12 -8.75
CA THR A 10 26.17 10.82 -8.02
C THR A 10 25.92 9.77 -6.92
N VAL A 11 27.00 9.17 -6.42
CA VAL A 11 26.92 8.16 -5.34
C VAL A 11 26.25 8.74 -4.09
N VAL A 12 26.60 9.98 -3.71
CA VAL A 12 26.04 10.66 -2.54
C VAL A 12 24.54 10.90 -2.71
N GLU A 13 24.12 11.42 -3.87
CA GLU A 13 22.69 11.65 -4.15
C GLU A 13 21.89 10.35 -4.16
N LYS A 14 22.46 9.23 -4.64
CA LYS A 14 21.82 7.91 -4.59
C LYS A 14 21.60 7.43 -3.17
N GLU A 15 22.58 7.62 -2.29
CA GLU A 15 22.49 7.23 -0.89
C GLU A 15 21.44 8.08 -0.16
N GLU A 16 21.46 9.40 -0.35
CA GLU A 16 20.45 10.31 0.20
C GLU A 16 19.04 9.95 -0.27
N TRP A 17 18.88 9.69 -1.56
CA TRP A 17 17.61 9.25 -2.14
C TRP A 17 17.16 7.91 -1.57
N ALA A 18 18.05 6.93 -1.45
CA ALA A 18 17.72 5.62 -0.89
C ALA A 18 17.19 5.78 0.54
N VAL A 19 17.89 6.55 1.39
CA VAL A 19 17.46 6.86 2.76
C VAL A 19 16.09 7.56 2.77
N ALA A 20 15.87 8.53 1.88
CA ALA A 20 14.62 9.26 1.80
C ALA A 20 13.42 8.38 1.37
N VAL A 21 13.64 7.39 0.50
CA VAL A 21 12.56 6.52 -0.03
C VAL A 21 12.32 5.27 0.84
N MET A 22 13.28 4.85 1.66
CA MET A 22 13.12 3.75 2.62
C MET A 22 11.80 3.77 3.44
N PRO A 23 11.40 4.90 4.08
CA PRO A 23 10.12 4.93 4.80
C PRO A 23 8.92 4.67 3.89
N LEU A 24 8.94 5.16 2.63
CA LEU A 24 7.88 4.92 1.65
C LEU A 24 7.80 3.43 1.27
N HIS A 25 8.95 2.79 1.02
CA HIS A 25 9.02 1.34 0.77
C HIS A 25 8.47 0.53 1.94
N ASN A 26 8.83 0.89 3.17
CA ASN A 26 8.37 0.20 4.37
C ASN A 26 6.85 0.29 4.53
N VAL A 27 6.27 1.47 4.33
CA VAL A 27 4.81 1.67 4.36
C VAL A 27 4.13 0.85 3.26
N LEU A 28 4.66 0.86 2.03
CA LEU A 28 4.18 0.04 0.91
C LEU A 28 4.17 -1.46 1.22
N VAL A 29 5.25 -1.98 1.80
CA VAL A 29 5.32 -3.39 2.19
C VAL A 29 4.31 -3.71 3.30
N LYS A 30 4.13 -2.79 4.27
CA LYS A 30 3.17 -2.94 5.36
C LYS A 30 1.74 -2.98 4.84
N THR A 31 1.33 -2.05 3.97
CA THR A 31 -0.03 -1.99 3.41
C THR A 31 -0.35 -3.23 2.58
N ARG A 32 0.56 -3.68 1.72
CA ARG A 32 0.42 -4.93 0.96
C ARG A 32 0.21 -6.13 1.87
N ARG A 33 1.02 -6.26 2.94
CA ARG A 33 0.90 -7.35 3.92
C ARG A 33 -0.42 -7.32 4.67
N ILE A 34 -0.90 -6.15 5.09
CA ILE A 34 -2.19 -6.01 5.79
C ILE A 34 -3.32 -6.45 4.87
N SER A 35 -3.38 -5.90 3.65
CA SER A 35 -4.41 -6.26 2.67
C SER A 35 -4.43 -7.76 2.38
N PHE A 36 -3.26 -8.35 2.14
CA PHE A 36 -3.13 -9.78 1.93
C PHE A 36 -3.63 -10.61 3.13
N LYS A 37 -3.24 -10.25 4.36
CA LYS A 37 -3.66 -10.98 5.57
C LYS A 37 -5.16 -10.86 5.83
N VAL A 38 -5.74 -9.67 5.67
CA VAL A 38 -7.17 -9.45 5.87
C VAL A 38 -7.99 -10.28 4.89
N ILE A 39 -7.64 -10.28 3.61
CA ILE A 39 -8.37 -11.03 2.59
C ILE A 39 -8.24 -12.54 2.77
N ASN A 40 -7.04 -13.03 3.10
CA ASN A 40 -6.77 -14.46 3.25
C ASN A 40 -7.11 -15.01 4.65
N SER A 41 -7.70 -14.21 5.54
CA SER A 41 -8.19 -14.66 6.86
C SER A 41 -9.70 -14.41 6.97
N PRO A 42 -10.52 -15.21 6.25
CA PRO A 42 -11.95 -14.98 6.10
C PRO A 42 -12.73 -15.14 7.41
N THR A 43 -12.16 -15.82 8.41
CA THR A 43 -12.82 -16.12 9.69
C THR A 43 -12.46 -15.15 10.82
N ILE A 44 -11.29 -14.52 10.77
CA ILE A 44 -10.77 -13.70 11.89
C ILE A 44 -10.59 -12.26 11.45
N LEU A 45 -9.71 -12.00 10.48
CA LEU A 45 -9.36 -10.63 10.12
C LEU A 45 -10.40 -9.98 9.20
N LEU A 46 -10.97 -10.72 8.24
CA LEU A 46 -11.99 -10.16 7.35
C LEU A 46 -13.26 -9.73 8.10
N PRO A 47 -13.83 -10.53 9.03
CA PRO A 47 -14.99 -10.08 9.80
C PRO A 47 -14.65 -8.93 10.75
N SER A 48 -13.44 -8.91 11.32
CA SER A 48 -12.98 -7.79 12.15
C SER A 48 -12.88 -6.49 11.34
N TRP A 49 -12.32 -6.56 10.13
CA TRP A 49 -12.30 -5.45 9.18
C TRP A 49 -13.71 -4.95 8.87
N CYS A 50 -14.62 -5.85 8.45
CA CYS A 50 -16.00 -5.48 8.13
C CYS A 50 -16.69 -4.76 9.31
N LYS A 51 -16.42 -5.18 10.56
CA LYS A 51 -16.93 -4.48 11.75
C LYS A 51 -16.33 -3.08 11.91
N ALA A 52 -15.02 -2.93 11.71
CA ALA A 52 -14.33 -1.64 11.82
C ALA A 52 -14.88 -0.61 10.80
N VAL A 53 -15.24 -1.05 9.60
CA VAL A 53 -15.76 -0.17 8.54
C VAL A 53 -17.30 -0.12 8.46
N ALA A 54 -18.03 -0.84 9.30
CA ALA A 54 -19.49 -1.02 9.19
C ALA A 54 -20.30 0.31 9.18
N GLY A 55 -19.77 1.37 9.80
CA GLY A 55 -20.39 2.70 9.85
C GLY A 55 -19.78 3.74 8.89
N SER A 56 -18.88 3.33 8.00
CA SER A 56 -18.18 4.24 7.09
C SER A 56 -18.61 4.03 5.63
N ALA A 57 -18.13 4.91 4.75
CA ALA A 57 -18.27 4.74 3.30
C ALA A 57 -17.58 3.47 2.74
N PHE A 58 -16.88 2.72 3.60
CA PHE A 58 -16.15 1.50 3.26
C PHE A 58 -16.81 0.22 3.78
N CYS A 59 -18.02 0.27 4.36
CA CYS A 59 -18.70 -0.87 5.00
C CYS A 59 -18.76 -2.16 4.16
N ASN A 60 -18.82 -2.03 2.83
CA ASN A 60 -18.87 -3.15 1.88
C ASN A 60 -17.60 -3.28 1.03
N ARG A 61 -16.51 -2.62 1.41
CA ARG A 61 -15.25 -2.60 0.67
C ARG A 61 -14.17 -3.35 1.43
N THR A 62 -13.54 -4.29 0.73
CA THR A 62 -12.32 -4.93 1.21
C THR A 62 -11.11 -4.10 0.81
N LEU A 63 -10.03 -4.18 1.59
CA LEU A 63 -8.76 -3.56 1.24
C LEU A 63 -8.30 -4.03 -0.16
N PRO A 64 -7.91 -3.14 -1.07
CA PRO A 64 -7.43 -3.54 -2.39
C PRO A 64 -6.10 -4.30 -2.30
N GLN A 65 -5.92 -5.28 -3.19
CA GLN A 65 -4.67 -6.02 -3.34
C GLN A 65 -3.82 -5.45 -4.46
N ASP A 66 -2.51 -5.60 -4.30
CA ASP A 66 -1.53 -5.28 -5.30
C ASP A 66 -1.43 -6.49 -6.22
N VAL A 67 -1.75 -6.30 -7.49
CA VAL A 67 -1.87 -7.37 -8.47
C VAL A 67 -0.78 -7.16 -9.51
N SER A 68 0.14 -8.13 -9.60
CA SER A 68 1.33 -8.04 -10.46
C SER A 68 1.00 -7.86 -11.95
N THR A 69 -0.14 -8.35 -12.39
CA THR A 69 -0.58 -8.26 -13.79
C THR A 69 -1.26 -6.93 -14.14
N HIS A 70 -1.54 -6.07 -13.16
CA HIS A 70 -2.23 -4.82 -13.38
C HIS A 70 -1.32 -3.63 -13.08
N TRP A 71 -1.01 -2.85 -14.13
CA TRP A 71 0.03 -1.82 -14.12
C TRP A 71 -0.21 -0.68 -13.11
N ASN A 72 -1.46 -0.45 -12.71
CA ASN A 72 -1.83 0.61 -11.77
C ASN A 72 -2.30 0.10 -10.40
N SER A 73 -2.11 -1.19 -10.10
CA SER A 73 -2.60 -1.81 -8.86
C SER A 73 -1.96 -1.21 -7.61
N THR A 74 -0.64 -0.97 -7.63
CA THR A 74 0.07 -0.33 -6.51
C THR A 74 -0.47 1.09 -6.25
N TYR A 75 -0.65 1.90 -7.30
CA TYR A 75 -1.22 3.24 -7.15
C TYR A 75 -2.65 3.20 -6.59
N ASN A 76 -3.50 2.35 -7.17
CA ASN A 76 -4.89 2.20 -6.72
C ASN A 76 -4.96 1.71 -5.27
N MET A 77 -4.07 0.81 -4.86
CA MET A 77 -3.95 0.36 -3.47
C MET A 77 -3.60 1.52 -2.55
N LEU A 78 -2.54 2.27 -2.86
CA LEU A 78 -2.11 3.40 -2.04
C LEU A 78 -3.20 4.47 -1.90
N ALA A 79 -3.83 4.83 -3.02
CA ALA A 79 -4.91 5.82 -3.03
C ALA A 79 -6.09 5.40 -2.16
N ALA A 80 -6.41 4.10 -2.11
CA ALA A 80 -7.44 3.57 -1.23
C ALA A 80 -6.99 3.54 0.24
N PHE A 81 -5.76 3.10 0.53
CA PHE A 81 -5.22 3.08 1.89
C PHE A 81 -5.17 4.47 2.51
N ILE A 82 -4.82 5.51 1.74
CA ILE A 82 -4.86 6.90 2.21
C ILE A 82 -6.29 7.29 2.59
N LYS A 83 -7.29 6.91 1.80
CA LYS A 83 -8.71 7.18 2.09
C LYS A 83 -9.24 6.39 3.30
N MET A 84 -8.64 5.24 3.60
CA MET A 84 -9.05 4.32 4.66
C MET A 84 -8.15 4.40 5.90
N LYS A 85 -7.21 5.35 5.96
CA LYS A 85 -6.13 5.39 6.97
C LYS A 85 -6.65 5.29 8.40
N GLU A 86 -7.76 5.97 8.71
CA GLU A 86 -8.38 5.99 10.04
C GLU A 86 -8.88 4.61 10.54
N TYR A 87 -9.02 3.62 9.65
CA TYR A 87 -9.49 2.27 9.98
C TYR A 87 -8.36 1.23 9.96
N VAL A 88 -7.17 1.62 9.51
CA VAL A 88 -6.02 0.72 9.27
C VAL A 88 -4.92 0.90 10.32
N ASP A 89 -4.77 2.11 10.87
CA ASP A 89 -3.85 2.44 11.97
C ASP A 89 -4.46 2.09 13.35
#